data_AF-A0A1V5T7H9-F1
#
_entry.id   AF-A0A1V5T7H9-F1
#
_cell.length_a   1.000
_cell.length_b   1.000
_cell.length_c   1.000
_cell.angle_alpha   90.00
_cell.angle_beta   90.00
_cell.angle_gamma   90.00
#
_symmetry.space_group_name_H-M   'P 1'
#
loop_
_entity.id
_entity.type
_entity.pdbx_description
1 polymer ?
#
loop_
_entity_poly.entity_id
_entity_poly.type
_entity_poly.pdbx_seq_one_letter_code
_entity_poly.pdbx_strand_id
1 'polypeptide(L)' 'MSKTHYISWLAMVTCNSVEVVKLYPEQNAEACFKIKGMAMILAYCNRHGLFEAKRK' A
#
# COMPACT_ATOMS: atom_id res chain seq x y z
N MET A 1 -3.49 -12.55 5.39
CA MET A 1 -2.72 -12.86 4.17
C MET A 1 -2.76 -14.36 3.97
N SER A 2 -3.41 -14.82 2.90
CA SER A 2 -3.36 -16.22 2.43
C SER A 2 -3.05 -16.18 0.94
N LYS A 3 -2.57 -17.29 0.35
CA LYS A 3 -2.28 -17.34 -1.10
C LYS A 3 -3.45 -16.87 -1.98
N THR A 4 -4.69 -17.03 -1.50
CA THR A 4 -5.93 -16.66 -2.21
C THR A 4 -6.46 -15.27 -1.84
N HIS A 5 -5.97 -14.65 -0.77
CA HIS A 5 -6.42 -13.35 -0.29
C HIS A 5 -5.24 -12.58 0.33
N TYR A 6 -4.69 -11.66 -0.46
CA TYR A 6 -3.55 -10.86 -0.07
C TYR A 6 -3.64 -9.42 -0.58
N ILE A 7 -2.86 -8.54 0.04
CA ILE A 7 -2.58 -7.19 -0.45
C ILE A 7 -1.51 -7.33 -1.53
N SER A 8 -1.80 -6.93 -2.76
CA SER A 8 -0.87 -7.06 -3.88
C SER A 8 0.16 -5.93 -3.89
N TRP A 9 -0.22 -4.75 -3.44
CA TRP A 9 0.67 -3.60 -3.36
C TRP A 9 0.18 -2.58 -2.34
N LEU A 10 1.16 -1.83 -1.83
CA LEU A 10 0.96 -0.62 -1.05
C LEU A 10 1.60 0.53 -1.83
N ALA A 11 0.95 1.70 -1.85
CA ALA A 11 1.50 2.88 -2.47
C ALA A 11 1.40 4.09 -1.54
N MET A 12 2.45 4.89 -1.49
CA MET A 12 2.44 6.21 -0.91
C MET A 12 2.41 7.24 -2.04
N VAL A 13 1.34 8.00 -2.10
CA VAL A 13 1.14 9.08 -3.06
C VAL A 13 1.35 10.41 -2.36
N THR A 14 2.27 11.21 -2.86
CA THR A 14 2.47 12.61 -2.46
C THR A 14 2.20 13.52 -3.66
N CYS A 15 2.21 14.84 -3.46
CA CYS A 15 1.96 15.80 -4.54
C CYS A 15 2.90 15.64 -5.74
N ASN A 16 4.13 15.16 -5.53
CA ASN A 16 5.18 15.14 -6.55
C ASN A 16 5.75 13.74 -6.83
N SER A 17 5.42 12.74 -6.01
CA SER A 17 5.97 11.40 -6.18
C SER A 17 5.01 10.31 -5.75
N VAL A 18 5.10 9.16 -6.41
CA VAL A 18 4.37 7.96 -6.04
C VAL A 18 5.39 6.85 -5.78
N GLU A 19 5.41 6.34 -4.57
CA GLU A 19 6.24 5.20 -4.18
C GLU A 19 5.35 3.97 -4.05
N VAL A 20 5.59 2.95 -4.87
CA VAL A 20 4.80 1.71 -4.86
C VAL A 20 5.67 0.56 -4.41
N VAL A 21 5.19 -0.19 -3.43
CA VAL A 21 5.81 -1.42 -2.93
C VAL A 21 4.89 -2.57 -3.27
N LYS A 22 5.37 -3.48 -4.12
CA LYS A 22 4.68 -4.74 -4.39
C LYS A 22 4.86 -5.69 -3.22
N LEU A 23 3.77 -6.35 -2.83
CA LEU A 23 3.74 -7.35 -1.78
C LEU A 23 3.34 -8.69 -2.36
N TYR A 24 4.08 -9.73 -1.98
CA TYR A 24 3.74 -11.11 -2.31
C TYR A 24 2.89 -11.73 -1.19
N PRO A 25 2.04 -12.72 -1.50
CA PRO A 25 1.16 -13.36 -0.51
C PRO A 25 1.88 -14.02 0.66
N GLU A 26 3.16 -14.36 0.48
CA GLU A 26 4.02 -14.98 1.49
C GLU A 26 4.66 -13.94 2.42
N GLN A 27 4.68 -12.67 2.00
CA GLN A 27 5.22 -11.57 2.77
C GLN A 27 4.15 -10.99 3.69
N ASN A 28 4.61 -10.35 4.77
CA ASN A 28 3.70 -9.65 5.64
C ASN A 28 3.11 -8.42 4.94
N ALA A 29 1.93 -7.98 5.38
CA ALA A 29 1.18 -6.87 4.79
C ALA A 29 1.76 -5.50 5.17
N GLU A 30 3.07 -5.32 5.03
CA GLU A 30 3.81 -4.22 5.61
C GLU A 30 4.78 -3.63 4.58
N ALA A 31 4.89 -2.30 4.55
CA ALA A 31 5.88 -1.61 3.75
C ALA A 31 6.41 -0.40 4.50
N CYS A 32 7.72 -0.18 4.37
CA CYS A 32 8.38 1.03 4.84
C CYS A 32 8.47 2.04 3.71
N PHE A 33 7.85 3.20 3.91
CA PHE A 33 7.95 4.33 2.99
C PHE A 33 8.79 5.44 3.63
N LYS A 34 9.54 6.16 2.80
CA LYS A 34 10.18 7.40 3.26
C LYS A 34 9.10 8.46 3.45
N ILE A 35 8.97 8.96 4.68
CA ILE A 35 7.97 9.98 5.00
C ILE A 35 8.29 11.25 4.20
N LYS A 36 7.38 11.63 3.32
CA LYS A 36 7.46 12.83 2.49
C LYS A 36 6.21 13.68 2.72
N GLY A 37 6.29 14.61 3.66
CA GLY A 37 5.25 15.62 3.92
C GLY A 37 3.82 15.05 3.93
N MET A 38 2.91 15.75 3.25
CA MET A 38 1.53 15.32 3.10
C MET A 38 1.45 14.16 2.12
N ALA A 39 1.11 12.98 2.65
CA ALA A 39 1.13 11.74 1.91
C ALA A 39 -0.16 10.96 2.15
N MET A 40 -0.62 10.31 1.10
CA MET A 40 -1.78 9.46 1.06
C MET A 40 -1.32 8.03 0.89
N ILE A 41 -1.80 7.13 1.74
CA ILE A 41 -1.46 5.72 1.66
C ILE A 41 -2.60 5.00 0.97
N LEU A 42 -2.25 4.24 -0.06
CA LEU A 42 -3.15 3.37 -0.80
C LEU A 42 -2.74 1.93 -0.57
N ALA A 43 -3.72 1.06 -0.39
CA ALA A 43 -3.51 -0.38 -0.26
C ALA A 43 -4.47 -1.11 -1.17
N TYR A 44 -3.97 -2.06 -1.97
CA TYR A 44 -4.81 -2.83 -2.88
C TYR A 44 -4.90 -4.28 -2.48
N CYS A 45 -6.12 -4.72 -2.20
CA CYS A 45 -6.45 -6.10 -1.93
C CYS A 45 -7.00 -6.77 -3.19
N ASN A 46 -6.50 -7.97 -3.50
CA ASN A 46 -6.98 -8.74 -4.64
C ASN A 46 -8.48 -9.09 -4.60
N ARG A 47 -9.10 -9.15 -3.40
CA ARG A 47 -10.54 -9.47 -3.25
C ARG A 47 -11.41 -8.27 -2.92
N HIS A 48 -10.93 -7.38 -2.08
CA HIS A 48 -11.73 -6.28 -1.55
C HIS A 48 -11.51 -4.94 -2.30
N GLY A 49 -10.55 -4.88 -3.22
CA GLY A 49 -10.28 -3.69 -4.02
C GLY A 49 -9.31 -2.71 -3.34
N LEU A 50 -9.47 -1.43 -3.69
CA LEU A 50 -8.58 -0.35 -3.26
C LEU A 50 -9.05 0.25 -1.92
N PHE A 51 -8.11 0.41 -1.00
CA PHE A 51 -8.28 1.10 0.26
C PHE A 51 -7.42 2.35 0.29
N GLU A 52 -7.93 3.37 0.94
CA GLU A 52 -7.28 4.66 1.12
C GLU A 52 -7.18 4.98 2.60
N ALA A 53 -5.98 5.33 3.04
CA ALA A 53 -5.72 5.86 4.37
C ALA A 53 -5.06 7.23 4.24
N LYS A 54 -5.78 8.26 4.70
CA LYS A 54 -5.26 9.62 4.82
C LYS A 54 -4.63 9.79 6.20
N ARG A 55 -3.39 10.23 6.24
CA ARG A 55 -2.76 10.69 7.48
C ARG A 55 -3.19 12.15 7.69
N LYS A 56 -3.93 12.41 8.77
CA LYS A 56 -4.24 13.77 9.24
C LYS A 56 -3.03 14.37 9.95
#